data_AF-A0A7K2P519-F1
#
_entry.id   AF-A0A7K2P519-F1
#
_cell.length_a   1.000
_cell.length_b   1.000
_cell.length_c   1.000
_cell.angle_alpha   90.00
_cell.angle_beta   90.00
_cell.angle_gamma   90.00
#
_symmetry.space_group_name_H-M   'P 1'
#
loop_
_entity.id
_entity.type
_entity.pdbx_description
1 polymer ?
#
loop_
_entity_poly.entity_id
_entity_poly.type
_entity_poly.pdbx_seq_one_letter_code
_entity_poly.pdbx_strand_id
1 'polypeptide(L)'
;GQPTVCSETCVGRLRYLGLLLYDADRVGEAAATPDERDLLDAQRGVFLDPRDPEVVAAARASGIPEDWLEAARRSPVYDLVARYRVALPLHPEYRTLPMVWYVPPLSPVLDAVTVAGGDQEDPDHVFAAVTRLRIPLEYLASLFTAGDPDVVGGVLMKLTALRSYMRAVSLGEEGDEAALGAVGLDAAEARDLHRLLAVAKYADRYVVPAAHKEDAAALSALESGCPVESAGAPAGGGVALGMPTLRRTPSEGPA
;
A
#
# COMPACT_ATOMS: atom_id res chain seq x y z
N GLY A 1 -2.39 -11.07 -15.30
CA GLY A 1 -2.34 -12.06 -14.22
C GLY A 1 -3.70 -12.21 -13.59
N GLN A 2 -3.86 -13.13 -12.65
CA GLN A 2 -5.08 -13.29 -11.85
C GLN A 2 -4.84 -12.76 -10.43
N PRO A 3 -5.86 -12.20 -9.76
CA PRO A 3 -5.76 -11.85 -8.34
C PRO A 3 -5.52 -13.10 -7.47
N THR A 4 -5.05 -12.89 -6.25
CA THR A 4 -4.94 -13.97 -5.27
C THR A 4 -6.34 -14.46 -4.86
N VAL A 5 -6.47 -15.73 -4.48
CA VAL A 5 -7.75 -16.34 -4.07
C VAL A 5 -8.45 -15.50 -3.00
N CYS A 6 -7.71 -15.10 -1.97
CA CYS A 6 -8.24 -14.31 -0.87
C CYS A 6 -8.62 -12.87 -1.27
N SER A 7 -8.02 -12.34 -2.35
CA SER A 7 -8.40 -11.05 -2.93
C SER A 7 -9.68 -11.18 -3.76
N GLU A 8 -9.74 -12.15 -4.66
CA GLU A 8 -10.88 -12.37 -5.54
C GLU A 8 -12.16 -12.73 -4.78
N THR A 9 -12.03 -13.58 -3.77
CA THR A 9 -13.15 -14.05 -2.94
C THR A 9 -13.50 -13.08 -1.80
N CYS A 10 -12.87 -11.90 -1.75
CA CYS A 10 -13.19 -10.88 -0.75
C CYS A 10 -14.58 -10.28 -0.99
N VAL A 11 -15.58 -10.81 -0.29
CA VAL A 11 -17.00 -10.39 -0.36
C VAL A 11 -17.14 -8.88 -0.12
N GLY A 12 -16.38 -8.34 0.83
CA GLY A 12 -16.40 -6.92 1.18
C GLY A 12 -15.76 -6.01 0.13
N ARG A 13 -15.14 -6.55 -0.93
CA ARG A 13 -14.51 -5.77 -2.01
C ARG A 13 -13.38 -4.84 -1.52
N LEU A 14 -12.73 -5.21 -0.42
CA LEU A 14 -11.79 -4.36 0.33
C LEU A 14 -10.32 -4.51 -0.09
N ARG A 15 -10.00 -5.49 -0.95
CA ARG A 15 -8.62 -5.82 -1.30
C ARG A 15 -8.27 -5.29 -2.68
N TYR A 16 -7.09 -4.68 -2.76
CA TYR A 16 -6.51 -4.11 -3.97
C TYR A 16 -5.16 -4.80 -4.22
N LEU A 17 -4.87 -5.09 -5.49
CA LEU A 17 -3.61 -5.65 -5.93
C LEU A 17 -3.07 -4.81 -7.08
N GLY A 18 -1.82 -4.39 -6.96
CA GLY A 18 -1.14 -3.56 -7.94
C GLY A 18 0.36 -3.60 -7.69
N LEU A 19 1.15 -3.28 -8.71
CA LEU A 19 2.60 -3.24 -8.58
C LEU A 19 3.06 -2.00 -7.80
N LEU A 20 4.14 -2.14 -7.05
CA LEU A 20 4.93 -1.05 -6.50
C LEU A 20 6.36 -1.22 -7.00
N LEU A 21 6.90 -0.19 -7.66
CA LEU A 21 8.32 -0.11 -7.95
C LEU A 21 9.03 0.37 -6.68
N TYR A 22 10.15 -0.26 -6.34
CA TYR A 22 10.90 0.08 -5.13
C TYR A 22 12.41 -0.01 -5.38
N ASP A 23 13.17 0.83 -4.69
CA ASP A 23 14.63 0.83 -4.73
C ASP A 23 15.19 -0.20 -3.74
N ALA A 24 15.67 -1.33 -4.25
CA ALA A 24 16.19 -2.42 -3.43
C ALA A 24 17.43 -2.02 -2.60
N ASP A 25 18.24 -1.09 -3.08
CA ASP A 25 19.47 -0.68 -2.39
C ASP A 25 19.16 0.19 -1.15
N ARG A 26 18.02 0.89 -1.16
CA ARG A 26 17.56 1.73 -0.05
C ARG A 26 16.73 1.01 1.01
N VAL A 27 16.37 -0.26 0.78
CA VAL A 27 15.59 -1.07 1.74
C VAL A 27 16.31 -1.20 3.09
N GLY A 28 17.61 -1.51 3.06
CA GLY A 28 18.40 -1.69 4.28
C GLY A 28 18.53 -0.40 5.10
N GLU A 29 18.73 0.73 4.42
CA GLU A 29 18.76 2.06 5.04
C GLU A 29 17.41 2.41 5.68
N ALA A 30 16.31 2.22 4.95
CA ALA A 30 14.97 2.51 5.45
C ALA A 30 14.60 1.66 6.67
N ALA A 31 14.91 0.36 6.66
CA ALA A 31 14.66 -0.52 7.81
C ALA A 31 15.52 -0.16 9.04
N ALA A 32 16.68 0.48 8.82
CA ALA A 32 17.59 0.92 9.87
C ALA A 32 17.29 2.32 10.42
N THR A 33 16.20 2.97 9.99
CA THR A 33 15.78 4.31 10.47
C THR A 33 15.72 4.33 12.02
N PRO A 34 16.43 5.24 12.71
CA PRO A 34 16.56 5.18 14.17
C PRO A 34 15.23 5.28 14.90
N ASP A 35 14.41 6.30 14.58
CA ASP A 35 13.08 6.47 15.14
C ASP A 35 12.08 5.55 14.43
N GLU A 36 11.28 4.83 15.20
CA GLU A 36 10.27 3.91 14.68
C GLU A 36 9.10 4.66 14.02
N ARG A 37 8.82 5.90 14.46
CA ARG A 37 7.76 6.73 13.86
C ARG A 37 8.11 7.20 12.45
N ASP A 38 9.40 7.32 12.16
CA ASP A 38 9.90 7.69 10.84
C ASP A 38 9.90 6.52 9.85
N LEU A 39 9.73 5.26 10.31
CA LEU A 39 9.78 4.06 9.46
C LEU A 39 8.71 4.06 8.36
N LEU A 40 7.53 4.63 8.64
CA LEU A 40 6.46 4.76 7.66
C LEU A 40 6.91 5.59 6.45
N ASP A 41 7.45 6.77 6.71
CA ASP A 41 7.88 7.68 5.65
C ASP A 41 9.19 7.21 5.02
N ALA A 42 10.07 6.56 5.78
CA ALA A 42 11.25 5.88 5.24
C ALA A 42 10.83 4.78 4.24
N GLN A 43 9.85 3.95 4.58
CA GLN A 43 9.34 2.92 3.67
C GLN A 43 8.69 3.53 2.43
N ARG A 44 7.87 4.57 2.57
CA ARG A 44 7.31 5.30 1.42
C ARG A 44 8.41 5.88 0.53
N GLY A 45 9.49 6.37 1.12
CA GLY A 45 10.64 6.93 0.41
C GLY A 45 11.42 5.91 -0.43
N VAL A 46 11.22 4.61 -0.19
CA VAL A 46 11.78 3.52 -1.00
C VAL A 46 10.92 3.23 -2.24
N PHE A 47 9.63 3.59 -2.22
CA PHE A 47 8.75 3.40 -3.37
C PHE A 47 8.99 4.47 -4.44
N LEU A 48 9.02 4.03 -5.70
CA LEU A 48 9.37 4.86 -6.87
C LEU A 48 8.11 5.21 -7.67
N ASP A 49 8.06 6.42 -8.22
CA ASP A 49 6.95 6.86 -9.07
C ASP A 49 7.03 6.17 -10.45
N PRO A 50 6.05 5.33 -10.82
CA PRO A 50 6.03 4.65 -12.12
C PRO A 50 5.80 5.59 -13.31
N ARG A 51 5.52 6.87 -13.08
CA ARG A 51 5.34 7.91 -14.10
C ARG A 51 6.58 8.80 -14.28
N ASP A 52 7.55 8.72 -13.36
CA ASP A 52 8.80 9.47 -13.47
C ASP A 52 9.66 8.91 -14.62
N PRO A 53 10.05 9.74 -15.61
CA PRO A 53 10.91 9.31 -16.71
C PRO A 53 12.22 8.66 -16.28
N GLU A 54 12.83 9.11 -15.17
CA GLU A 54 14.09 8.55 -14.66
C GLU A 54 13.89 7.16 -14.07
N VAL A 55 12.83 6.98 -13.27
CA VAL A 55 12.42 5.67 -12.73
C VAL A 55 12.08 4.70 -13.86
N VAL A 56 11.36 5.16 -14.89
CA VAL A 56 11.01 4.34 -16.06
C VAL A 56 12.26 3.92 -16.83
N ALA A 57 13.22 4.82 -17.04
CA ALA A 57 14.48 4.50 -17.70
C ALA A 57 15.31 3.49 -16.89
N ALA A 58 15.44 3.71 -15.58
CA ALA A 58 16.13 2.79 -14.67
C ALA A 58 15.45 1.42 -14.61
N ALA A 59 14.12 1.36 -14.55
CA ALA A 59 13.37 0.12 -14.55
C ALA A 59 13.57 -0.69 -15.84
N ARG A 60 13.60 -0.03 -17.00
CA ARG A 60 13.94 -0.66 -18.29
C ARG A 60 15.37 -1.18 -18.31
N ALA A 61 16.33 -0.40 -17.80
CA ALA A 61 17.72 -0.82 -17.69
C ALA A 61 17.89 -2.05 -16.77
N SER A 62 17.05 -2.16 -15.74
CA SER A 62 16.96 -3.31 -14.83
C SER A 62 16.16 -4.49 -15.40
N GLY A 63 15.68 -4.41 -16.65
CA GLY A 63 15.00 -5.50 -17.34
C GLY A 63 13.50 -5.65 -17.01
N ILE A 64 12.87 -4.64 -16.41
CA ILE A 64 11.41 -4.69 -16.13
C ILE A 64 10.62 -4.56 -17.44
N PRO A 65 9.73 -5.53 -17.77
CA PRO A 65 8.94 -5.51 -19.00
C PRO A 65 7.97 -4.32 -19.10
N GLU A 66 7.68 -3.85 -20.31
CA GLU A 66 6.85 -2.64 -20.49
C GLU A 66 5.40 -2.82 -20.02
N ASP A 67 4.83 -4.02 -20.12
CA ASP A 67 3.49 -4.31 -19.59
C ASP A 67 3.44 -4.25 -18.05
N TRP A 68 4.54 -4.57 -17.37
CA TRP A 68 4.68 -4.37 -15.92
C TRP A 68 4.80 -2.89 -15.58
N LEU A 69 5.54 -2.11 -16.37
CA LEU A 69 5.59 -0.65 -16.21
C LEU A 69 4.20 -0.02 -16.39
N GLU A 70 3.46 -0.47 -17.41
CA GLU A 70 2.09 0.01 -17.63
C GLU A 70 1.14 -0.39 -16.49
N ALA A 71 1.27 -1.61 -15.97
CA ALA A 71 0.52 -2.03 -14.78
C ALA A 71 0.90 -1.22 -13.53
N ALA A 72 2.18 -0.87 -13.36
CA ALA A 72 2.64 -0.02 -12.26
C ALA A 72 2.06 1.41 -12.36
N ARG A 73 2.03 2.01 -13.56
CA ARG A 73 1.40 3.34 -13.79
C ARG A 73 -0.09 3.38 -13.46
N ARG A 74 -0.75 2.23 -13.48
CA ARG A 74 -2.18 2.06 -13.18
C ARG A 74 -2.43 1.42 -11.81
N SER A 75 -1.39 1.31 -10.98
CA SER A 75 -1.47 0.57 -9.72
C SER A 75 -2.36 1.26 -8.69
N PRO A 76 -3.47 0.63 -8.26
CA PRO A 76 -4.29 1.18 -7.18
C PRO A 76 -3.54 1.20 -5.85
N VAL A 77 -2.56 0.30 -5.67
CA VAL A 77 -1.74 0.23 -4.45
C VAL A 77 -0.80 1.43 -4.37
N TYR A 78 -0.14 1.80 -5.48
CA TYR A 78 0.68 3.01 -5.54
C TYR A 78 -0.16 4.26 -5.23
N ASP A 79 -1.34 4.35 -5.84
CA ASP A 79 -2.23 5.49 -5.61
C ASP A 79 -2.66 5.59 -4.13
N LEU A 80 -3.01 4.48 -3.47
CA LEU A 80 -3.43 4.49 -2.06
C LEU A 80 -2.27 4.75 -1.08
N VAL A 81 -1.07 4.24 -1.37
CA VAL A 81 0.11 4.31 -0.49
C VAL A 81 0.88 5.62 -0.64
N ALA A 82 1.16 6.04 -1.89
CA ALA A 82 2.08 7.14 -2.19
C ALA A 82 1.34 8.42 -2.64
N ARG A 83 0.37 8.31 -3.56
CA ARG A 83 -0.34 9.47 -4.11
C ARG A 83 -1.32 10.07 -3.10
N TYR A 84 -2.29 9.29 -2.66
CA TYR A 84 -3.33 9.75 -1.73
C TYR A 84 -2.93 9.59 -0.26
N ARG A 85 -1.94 8.75 0.03
CA ARG A 85 -1.41 8.47 1.37
C ARG A 85 -2.48 8.07 2.40
N VAL A 86 -3.48 7.31 1.96
CA VAL A 86 -4.57 6.80 2.82
C VAL A 86 -4.32 5.39 3.33
N ALA A 87 -3.39 4.66 2.72
CA ALA A 87 -2.94 3.37 3.20
C ALA A 87 -1.72 3.52 4.12
N LEU A 88 -1.67 2.70 5.17
CA LEU A 88 -0.62 2.63 6.17
C LEU A 88 -0.11 1.18 6.33
N PRO A 89 1.18 0.95 6.62
CA PRO A 89 1.74 -0.38 6.84
C PRO A 89 1.25 -0.94 8.17
N LEU A 90 1.23 -2.26 8.32
CA LEU A 90 0.94 -2.90 9.60
C LEU A 90 2.23 -3.14 10.38
N HIS A 91 2.30 -2.64 11.62
CA HIS A 91 3.44 -2.73 12.53
C HIS A 91 4.78 -2.35 11.87
N PRO A 92 4.94 -1.10 11.39
CA PRO A 92 6.20 -0.65 10.79
C PRO A 92 7.41 -0.82 11.72
N GLU A 93 7.22 -0.74 13.05
CA GLU A 93 8.25 -0.93 14.08
C GLU A 93 8.95 -2.30 14.04
N TYR A 94 8.37 -3.30 13.38
CA TYR A 94 9.03 -4.58 13.15
C TYR A 94 10.15 -4.52 12.12
N ARG A 95 10.32 -3.40 11.41
CA ARG A 95 11.43 -3.13 10.47
C ARG A 95 11.54 -4.17 9.34
N THR A 96 10.42 -4.81 9.00
CA THR A 96 10.32 -5.78 7.90
C THR A 96 9.93 -5.14 6.57
N LEU A 97 9.59 -3.84 6.59
CA LEU A 97 9.06 -3.08 5.44
C LEU A 97 7.91 -3.83 4.74
N PRO A 98 6.76 -4.02 5.45
CA PRO A 98 5.68 -4.87 4.99
C PRO A 98 5.06 -4.35 3.68
N MET A 99 4.77 -5.25 2.75
CA MET A 99 4.18 -4.90 1.44
C MET A 99 2.64 -5.04 1.41
N VAL A 100 2.02 -5.33 2.55
CA VAL A 100 0.56 -5.33 2.73
C VAL A 100 0.18 -4.16 3.61
N TRP A 101 -0.63 -3.25 3.05
CA TRP A 101 -1.01 -1.98 3.67
C TRP A 101 -2.52 -1.91 3.88
N TYR A 102 -2.94 -1.11 4.84
CA TYR A 102 -4.31 -1.02 5.33
C TYR A 102 -4.80 0.42 5.30
N VAL A 103 -6.05 0.61 4.90
CA VAL A 103 -6.75 1.89 5.11
C VAL A 103 -7.46 1.81 6.46
N PRO A 104 -7.18 2.71 7.41
CA PRO A 104 -7.77 2.65 8.75
C PRO A 104 -9.29 2.89 8.69
N PRO A 105 -10.10 2.19 9.50
CA PRO A 105 -11.55 2.30 9.45
C PRO A 105 -12.07 3.57 10.13
N LEU A 106 -13.09 4.20 9.53
CA LEU A 106 -13.78 5.37 10.10
C LEU A 106 -14.72 5.03 11.29
N SER A 107 -15.25 3.80 11.34
CA SER A 107 -16.34 3.40 12.28
C SER A 107 -16.05 3.74 13.75
N PRO A 108 -14.90 3.39 14.35
CA PRO A 108 -14.65 3.69 15.77
C PRO A 108 -14.74 5.18 16.12
N VAL A 109 -14.42 6.06 15.17
CA VAL A 109 -14.50 7.52 15.34
C VAL A 109 -15.95 7.99 15.15
N LEU A 110 -16.58 7.58 14.05
CA LEU A 110 -17.95 7.98 13.73
C LEU A 110 -18.99 7.53 14.77
N ASP A 111 -18.82 6.32 15.30
CA ASP A 111 -19.69 5.80 16.37
C ASP A 111 -19.61 6.70 17.60
N ALA A 112 -18.41 7.16 17.92
CA ALA A 112 -18.17 8.00 19.08
C ALA A 112 -18.54 9.49 18.87
N VAL A 113 -18.53 10.00 17.63
CA VAL A 113 -19.20 11.28 17.26
C VAL A 113 -20.68 11.21 17.64
N THR A 114 -21.33 10.11 17.28
CA THR A 114 -22.77 9.89 17.53
C THR A 114 -23.07 9.82 19.02
N VAL A 115 -22.25 9.08 19.77
CA VAL A 115 -22.37 8.99 21.24
C VAL A 115 -22.20 10.38 21.89
N ALA A 116 -21.36 11.24 21.33
CA ALA A 116 -21.18 12.61 21.78
C ALA A 116 -22.30 13.58 21.33
N GLY A 117 -23.31 13.09 20.61
CA GLY A 117 -24.42 13.90 20.08
C GLY A 117 -24.04 14.76 18.88
N GLY A 118 -22.89 14.50 18.25
CA GLY A 118 -22.43 15.17 17.04
C GLY A 118 -23.02 14.55 15.78
N ASP A 119 -22.97 15.32 14.69
CA ASP A 119 -23.32 14.84 13.35
C ASP A 119 -22.13 14.12 12.71
N GLN A 120 -22.31 12.86 12.31
CA GLN A 120 -21.29 12.09 11.58
C GLN A 120 -21.03 12.64 10.16
N GLU A 121 -21.96 13.44 9.64
CA GLU A 121 -21.90 14.00 8.29
C GLU A 121 -21.18 15.35 8.24
N ASP A 122 -21.06 16.03 9.38
CA ASP A 122 -20.35 17.29 9.52
C ASP A 122 -18.85 17.02 9.76
N PRO A 123 -17.96 17.41 8.82
CA PRO A 123 -16.54 17.27 8.99
C PRO A 123 -16.06 17.86 10.32
N ASP A 124 -16.54 19.04 10.73
CA ASP A 124 -16.08 19.72 11.95
C ASP A 124 -16.44 18.94 13.22
N HIS A 125 -17.61 18.29 13.24
CA HIS A 125 -18.00 17.40 14.33
C HIS A 125 -17.16 16.13 14.36
N VAL A 126 -16.86 15.55 13.19
CA VAL A 126 -15.98 14.38 13.09
C VAL A 126 -14.54 14.74 13.47
N PHE A 127 -14.03 15.88 13.00
CA PHE A 127 -12.73 16.45 13.36
C PHE A 127 -12.63 16.62 14.87
N ALA A 128 -13.61 17.27 15.50
CA ALA A 128 -13.66 17.46 16.94
C ALA A 128 -13.68 16.12 17.69
N ALA A 129 -14.33 15.09 17.16
CA ALA A 129 -14.34 13.76 17.75
C ALA A 129 -13.02 13.02 17.57
N VAL A 130 -12.39 13.08 16.39
CA VAL A 130 -11.04 12.54 16.14
C VAL A 130 -10.06 13.05 17.19
N THR A 131 -10.11 14.34 17.53
CA THR A 131 -9.22 14.94 18.54
C THR A 131 -9.62 14.65 19.99
N ARG A 132 -10.91 14.40 20.26
CA ARG A 132 -11.44 14.21 21.64
C ARG A 132 -11.42 12.75 22.10
N LEU A 133 -11.41 11.79 21.18
CA LEU A 133 -11.46 10.36 21.48
C LEU A 133 -10.06 9.75 21.39
N ARG A 134 -9.28 9.94 22.46
CA ARG A 134 -7.88 9.47 22.53
C ARG A 134 -7.73 7.95 22.40
N ILE A 135 -8.60 7.19 23.05
CA ILE A 135 -8.44 5.72 23.18
C ILE A 135 -8.56 4.99 21.81
N PRO A 136 -9.55 5.30 20.94
CA PRO A 136 -9.61 4.69 19.61
C PRO A 136 -8.44 5.06 18.69
N LEU A 137 -7.94 6.30 18.78
CA LEU A 137 -6.87 6.78 17.90
C LEU A 137 -5.50 6.19 18.29
N GLU A 138 -5.20 6.13 19.59
CA GLU A 138 -3.98 5.49 20.11
C GLU A 138 -3.90 4.01 19.72
N TYR A 139 -5.04 3.30 19.71
CA TYR A 139 -5.10 1.91 19.26
C TYR A 139 -4.77 1.77 17.77
N LEU A 140 -5.30 2.62 16.91
CA LEU A 140 -4.97 2.57 15.48
C LEU A 140 -3.52 2.99 15.23
N ALA A 141 -3.01 3.96 16.00
CA ALA A 141 -1.63 4.41 15.91
C ALA A 141 -0.63 3.31 16.28
N SER A 142 -0.91 2.53 17.33
CA SER A 142 -0.05 1.41 17.72
C SER A 142 0.00 0.29 16.67
N LEU A 143 -1.01 0.19 15.80
CA LEU A 143 -1.03 -0.79 14.71
C LEU A 143 -0.35 -0.29 13.43
N PHE A 144 -0.48 0.99 13.10
CA PHE A 144 -0.20 1.47 11.74
C PHE A 144 0.96 2.46 11.63
N THR A 145 1.37 3.09 12.73
CA THR A 145 2.25 4.27 12.70
C THR A 145 3.26 4.28 13.85
N ALA A 146 3.58 3.11 14.41
CA ALA A 146 4.47 2.98 15.58
C ALA A 146 4.06 3.90 16.76
N GLY A 147 2.74 4.09 16.94
CA GLY A 147 2.18 4.92 18.01
C GLY A 147 2.09 6.42 17.72
N ASP A 148 2.17 6.85 16.46
CA ASP A 148 1.90 8.24 16.06
C ASP A 148 0.40 8.45 15.71
N PRO A 149 -0.39 9.10 16.60
CA PRO A 149 -1.81 9.32 16.37
C PRO A 149 -2.11 10.39 15.33
N ASP A 150 -1.19 11.33 15.08
CA ASP A 150 -1.44 12.46 14.19
C ASP A 150 -1.48 11.99 12.74
N VAL A 151 -0.63 11.03 12.38
CA VAL A 151 -0.64 10.39 11.05
C VAL A 151 -1.96 9.67 10.78
N VAL A 152 -2.45 8.86 11.74
CA VAL A 152 -3.73 8.17 11.60
C VAL A 152 -4.88 9.17 11.54
N GLY A 153 -4.84 10.20 12.40
CA GLY A 153 -5.79 11.31 12.39
C GLY A 153 -5.86 11.95 11.01
N GLY A 154 -4.71 12.28 10.41
CA GLY A 154 -4.60 12.81 9.05
C GLY A 154 -5.32 11.98 8.00
N VAL A 155 -5.14 10.66 8.04
CA VAL A 155 -5.82 9.73 7.12
C VAL A 155 -7.33 9.71 7.34
N LEU A 156 -7.79 9.62 8.60
CA LEU A 156 -9.22 9.61 8.91
C LEU A 156 -9.89 10.92 8.51
N MET A 157 -9.22 12.06 8.76
CA MET A 157 -9.64 13.38 8.31
C MET A 157 -9.81 13.44 6.78
N LYS A 158 -8.83 12.91 6.03
CA LYS A 158 -8.90 12.84 4.57
C LYS A 158 -10.09 12.00 4.08
N LEU A 159 -10.33 10.83 4.70
CA LEU A 159 -11.45 9.96 4.35
C LEU A 159 -12.82 10.58 4.68
N THR A 160 -12.91 11.35 5.77
CA THR A 160 -14.11 12.09 6.15
C THR A 160 -14.40 13.24 5.17
N ALA A 161 -13.38 14.03 4.83
CA ALA A 161 -13.51 15.10 3.84
C ALA A 161 -13.97 14.56 2.47
N LEU A 162 -13.37 13.44 2.03
CA LEU A 162 -13.78 12.71 0.83
C LEU A 162 -15.27 12.31 0.88
N ARG A 163 -15.70 11.73 2.01
CA ARG A 163 -17.09 11.29 2.20
C ARG A 163 -18.07 12.46 2.15
N SER A 164 -17.75 13.56 2.84
CA SER A 164 -18.60 14.76 2.88
C SER A 164 -18.72 15.39 1.49
N TYR A 165 -17.59 15.58 0.79
CA TYR A 165 -17.58 16.10 -0.58
C TYR A 165 -18.42 15.25 -1.54
N MET A 166 -18.19 13.93 -1.55
CA MET A 166 -18.92 13.04 -2.47
C MET A 166 -20.41 12.91 -2.13
N ARG A 167 -20.79 13.12 -0.87
CA ARG A 167 -22.20 13.21 -0.47
C ARG A 167 -22.86 14.44 -1.10
N ALA A 168 -22.28 15.63 -0.93
CA ALA A 168 -22.79 16.86 -1.51
C ALA A 168 -22.95 16.73 -3.04
N VAL A 169 -21.90 16.23 -3.70
CA VAL A 169 -21.95 15.95 -5.15
C VAL A 169 -23.07 14.97 -5.52
N SER A 170 -23.31 13.93 -4.71
CA SER A 170 -24.40 12.98 -4.94
C SER A 170 -25.80 13.57 -4.74
N LEU A 171 -25.91 14.65 -3.96
CA LEU A 171 -27.15 15.41 -3.74
C LEU A 171 -27.35 16.52 -4.79
N GLY A 172 -26.40 16.71 -5.71
CA GLY A 172 -26.45 17.75 -6.73
C GLY A 172 -25.92 19.11 -6.25
N GLU A 173 -25.22 19.14 -5.13
CA GLU A 173 -24.53 20.32 -4.60
C GLU A 173 -23.06 20.36 -5.09
N GLU A 174 -22.41 21.51 -5.01
CA GLU A 174 -21.04 21.69 -5.52
C GLU A 174 -19.97 20.97 -4.68
N GLY A 175 -20.27 20.71 -3.39
CA GLY A 175 -19.32 20.15 -2.43
C GLY A 175 -18.27 21.15 -1.95
N ASP A 176 -17.71 20.91 -0.77
CA ASP A 176 -16.71 21.80 -0.17
C ASP A 176 -15.29 21.46 -0.65
N GLU A 177 -14.81 22.19 -1.66
CA GLU A 177 -13.43 22.05 -2.15
C GLU A 177 -12.38 22.61 -1.18
N ALA A 178 -12.75 23.53 -0.27
CA ALA A 178 -11.82 24.03 0.74
C ALA A 178 -11.49 22.94 1.77
N ALA A 179 -12.49 22.15 2.17
CA ALA A 179 -12.29 20.98 3.03
C ALA A 179 -11.40 19.91 2.37
N LEU A 180 -11.51 19.70 1.05
CA LEU A 180 -10.59 18.82 0.31
C LEU A 180 -9.17 19.37 0.29
N GLY A 181 -9.02 20.67 0.01
CA GLY A 181 -7.72 21.34 0.00
C GLY A 181 -6.99 21.25 1.34
N ALA A 182 -7.73 21.35 2.46
CA ALA A 182 -7.17 21.22 3.81
C ALA A 182 -6.55 19.84 4.09
N VAL A 183 -7.01 18.79 3.41
CA VAL A 183 -6.46 17.42 3.52
C VAL A 183 -5.54 17.05 2.35
N GLY A 184 -5.21 17.99 1.47
CA GLY A 184 -4.34 17.78 0.32
C GLY A 184 -4.98 16.87 -0.73
N LEU A 185 -6.26 17.09 -1.04
CA LEU A 185 -6.94 16.53 -2.20
C LEU A 185 -7.54 17.68 -3.03
N ASP A 186 -7.57 17.51 -4.35
CA ASP A 186 -8.45 18.31 -5.20
C ASP A 186 -9.75 17.55 -5.55
N ALA A 187 -10.69 18.21 -6.24
CA ALA A 187 -11.96 17.63 -6.63
C ALA A 187 -11.83 16.43 -7.59
N ALA A 188 -10.84 16.42 -8.49
CA ALA A 188 -10.60 15.32 -9.41
C ALA A 188 -10.04 14.11 -8.65
N GLU A 189 -9.05 14.34 -7.79
CA GLU A 189 -8.46 13.35 -6.90
C GLU A 189 -9.48 12.75 -5.93
N ALA A 190 -10.40 13.57 -5.40
CA ALA A 190 -11.50 13.09 -4.58
C ALA A 190 -12.41 12.14 -5.37
N ARG A 191 -12.77 12.47 -6.62
CA ARG A 191 -13.58 11.58 -7.47
C ARG A 191 -12.85 10.29 -7.84
N ASP A 192 -11.55 10.37 -8.11
CA ASP A 192 -10.72 9.19 -8.43
C ASP A 192 -10.55 8.28 -7.21
N LEU A 193 -10.26 8.85 -6.04
CA LEU A 193 -10.16 8.11 -4.79
C LEU A 193 -11.51 7.49 -4.40
N HIS A 194 -12.62 8.22 -4.57
CA HIS A 194 -13.97 7.67 -4.39
C HIS A 194 -14.26 6.53 -5.37
N ARG A 195 -13.84 6.65 -6.63
CA ARG A 195 -13.98 5.58 -7.61
C ARG A 195 -13.23 4.33 -7.15
N LEU A 196 -12.00 4.48 -6.64
CA LEU A 196 -11.23 3.37 -6.10
C LEU A 196 -11.92 2.74 -4.90
N LEU A 197 -12.27 3.54 -3.87
CA LEU A 197 -12.75 3.03 -2.57
C LEU A 197 -14.22 2.60 -2.55
N ALA A 198 -15.12 3.34 -3.21
CA ALA A 198 -16.56 3.12 -3.13
C ALA A 198 -17.12 2.36 -4.34
N VAL A 199 -16.75 2.77 -5.56
CA VAL A 199 -17.22 2.09 -6.78
C VAL A 199 -16.48 0.77 -6.97
N ALA A 200 -15.15 0.76 -6.75
CA ALA A 200 -14.30 -0.41 -6.54
C ALA A 200 -14.45 -1.51 -7.61
N LYS A 201 -14.51 -1.12 -8.91
CA LYS A 201 -14.67 -2.07 -10.02
C LYS A 201 -13.53 -3.09 -10.02
N TYR A 202 -13.81 -4.32 -10.45
CA TYR A 202 -12.83 -5.42 -10.46
C TYR A 202 -11.52 -5.03 -11.16
N ALA A 203 -11.62 -4.40 -12.34
CA ALA A 203 -10.47 -3.94 -13.13
C ALA A 203 -9.68 -2.78 -12.50
N ASP A 204 -10.32 -2.02 -11.60
CA ASP A 204 -9.66 -0.93 -10.86
C ASP A 204 -9.01 -1.47 -9.57
N ARG A 205 -9.52 -2.58 -9.01
CA ARG A 205 -8.95 -3.22 -7.82
C ARG A 205 -7.76 -4.11 -8.09
N TYR A 206 -7.79 -4.85 -9.20
CA TYR A 206 -6.79 -5.88 -9.49
C TYR A 206 -6.07 -5.56 -10.79
N VAL A 207 -4.97 -4.82 -10.65
CA VAL A 207 -4.05 -4.49 -11.74
C VAL A 207 -2.83 -5.38 -11.62
N VAL A 208 -3.00 -6.65 -12.02
CA VAL A 208 -1.97 -7.68 -11.93
C VAL A 208 -1.52 -8.05 -13.34
N PRO A 209 -0.28 -7.73 -13.76
CA PRO A 209 0.22 -8.09 -15.09
C PRO A 209 0.41 -9.61 -15.22
N ALA A 210 0.67 -10.09 -16.43
CA ALA A 210 1.02 -11.49 -16.61
C ALA A 210 2.37 -11.77 -15.92
N ALA A 211 2.50 -12.94 -15.28
CA ALA A 211 3.82 -13.40 -14.90
C ALA A 211 4.56 -13.77 -16.19
N HIS A 212 5.66 -13.08 -16.50
CA HIS A 212 6.53 -13.45 -17.61
C HIS A 212 7.24 -14.75 -17.28
N LYS A 213 6.57 -15.86 -17.61
CA LYS A 213 7.06 -17.22 -17.33
C LYS A 213 8.25 -17.63 -18.20
N GLU A 214 8.61 -16.81 -19.19
CA GLU A 214 9.79 -16.96 -20.02
C GLU A 214 11.07 -17.09 -19.15
N ASP A 215 11.15 -16.36 -18.02
CA ASP A 215 12.20 -16.51 -16.98
C ASP A 215 11.83 -17.53 -15.90
N ALA A 216 10.53 -17.77 -15.67
CA ALA A 216 10.06 -18.77 -14.70
C ALA A 216 10.26 -20.21 -15.17
N ALA A 217 10.57 -20.48 -16.44
CA ALA A 217 11.04 -21.80 -16.88
C ALA A 217 12.33 -22.21 -16.14
N ALA A 218 13.20 -21.25 -15.78
CA ALA A 218 14.37 -21.50 -14.95
C ALA A 218 14.02 -21.83 -13.48
N LEU A 219 12.91 -21.29 -12.95
CA LEU A 219 12.36 -21.63 -11.62
C LEU A 219 11.48 -22.89 -11.63
N SER A 220 10.76 -23.15 -12.71
CA SER A 220 9.93 -24.35 -12.90
C SER A 220 10.80 -25.58 -13.16
N ALA A 221 12.01 -25.41 -13.70
CA ALA A 221 13.04 -26.44 -13.71
C ALA A 221 13.50 -26.81 -12.28
N LEU A 222 13.39 -25.89 -11.30
CA LEU A 222 13.58 -26.20 -9.87
C LEU A 222 12.34 -26.90 -9.25
N GLU A 223 11.12 -26.53 -9.65
CA GLU A 223 9.87 -27.16 -9.17
C GLU A 223 9.56 -28.53 -9.80
N SER A 224 10.30 -28.94 -10.84
CA SER A 224 10.10 -30.25 -11.50
C SER A 224 10.54 -31.45 -10.63
N GLY A 225 11.02 -31.22 -9.42
CA GLY A 225 11.20 -32.25 -8.39
C GLY A 225 9.92 -32.46 -7.59
N CYS A 226 8.96 -33.20 -8.13
CA CYS A 226 7.81 -33.68 -7.38
C CYS A 226 8.31 -34.53 -6.19
N PRO A 227 8.07 -34.18 -4.91
CA PRO A 227 8.66 -34.91 -3.76
C PRO A 227 8.09 -36.32 -3.54
N VAL A 228 7.09 -36.71 -4.34
CA VAL A 228 6.32 -37.94 -4.18
C VAL A 228 6.32 -38.75 -5.48
N GLU A 229 7.43 -38.76 -6.22
CA GLU A 229 7.55 -39.67 -7.37
C GLU A 229 8.98 -40.19 -7.56
N SER A 230 9.56 -40.74 -6.50
CA SER A 230 10.50 -41.84 -6.62
C SER A 230 10.54 -42.60 -5.31
N ALA A 231 9.78 -43.70 -5.24
CA ALA A 231 9.95 -44.70 -4.20
C ALA A 231 11.37 -45.30 -4.31
N GLY A 232 12.36 -44.71 -3.64
CA GLY A 232 13.69 -45.34 -3.58
C GLY A 232 14.94 -44.50 -3.27
N ALA A 233 14.89 -43.27 -2.74
CA ALA A 233 16.12 -42.54 -2.36
C ALA A 233 16.04 -41.96 -0.92
N PRO A 234 17.15 -42.02 -0.15
CA PRO A 234 17.14 -41.67 1.27
C PRO A 234 16.93 -40.18 1.49
N ALA A 235 16.04 -39.85 2.42
CA ALA A 235 15.73 -38.49 2.85
C ALA A 235 16.96 -37.85 3.51
N GLY A 236 17.57 -36.87 2.84
CA GLY A 236 18.76 -36.18 3.36
C GLY A 236 19.36 -35.16 2.42
N GLY A 237 18.56 -34.19 1.95
CA GLY A 237 19.06 -33.02 1.21
C GLY A 237 18.44 -31.76 1.77
N GLY A 238 19.26 -30.90 2.39
CA GLY A 238 18.82 -29.65 3.00
C GLY A 238 18.09 -28.73 2.02
N VAL A 239 17.06 -28.06 2.51
CA VAL A 239 16.29 -27.07 1.75
C VAL A 239 17.17 -25.83 1.57
N ALA A 240 17.57 -25.54 0.33
CA ALA A 240 18.23 -24.29 -0.01
C ALA A 240 17.20 -23.15 0.06
N LEU A 241 17.20 -22.40 1.17
CA LEU A 241 16.49 -21.14 1.24
C LEU A 241 17.12 -20.21 0.20
N GLY A 242 16.34 -19.81 -0.80
CA GLY A 242 16.76 -18.88 -1.85
C GLY A 242 17.11 -17.53 -1.26
N MET A 243 18.34 -17.38 -0.78
CA MET A 243 18.91 -16.10 -0.46
C MET A 243 19.36 -15.45 -1.78
N PRO A 244 18.89 -14.23 -2.11
CA PRO A 244 19.37 -13.53 -3.28
C PRO A 244 20.88 -13.33 -3.16
N THR A 245 21.61 -13.72 -4.21
CA THR A 245 23.04 -13.47 -4.30
C THR A 245 23.24 -11.98 -4.51
N LEU A 246 23.64 -11.27 -3.46
CA LEU A 246 24.17 -9.91 -3.57
C LEU A 246 25.30 -9.93 -4.60
N ARG A 247 25.13 -9.26 -5.74
CA ARG A 247 26.22 -8.99 -6.68
C ARG A 247 27.19 -8.02 -6.00
N ARG A 248 28.14 -8.55 -5.23
CA ARG A 248 29.34 -7.79 -4.87
C ARG A 248 30.19 -7.66 -6.14
N THR A 249 30.30 -6.45 -6.67
CA THR A 249 31.44 -6.11 -7.54
C THR A 249 32.72 -6.32 -6.75
N PRO A 250 33.69 -7.11 -7.25
CA PRO A 250 34.96 -7.29 -6.56
C PRO A 250 35.69 -5.94 -6.55
N SER A 251 35.94 -5.41 -5.36
CA SER A 251 36.90 -4.33 -5.17
C SER A 251 38.28 -4.85 -5.61
N GLU A 252 38.88 -4.23 -6.62
CA GLU A 252 40.30 -4.40 -6.90
C GLU A 252 41.09 -3.98 -5.65
N GLY A 253 41.70 -4.95 -4.98
CA GLY A 253 42.67 -4.70 -3.92
C GLY A 253 44.04 -4.39 -4.53
N PRO A 254 44.86 -3.53 -3.90
CA PRO A 254 46.14 -3.13 -4.46
C PRO A 254 47.18 -4.25 -4.29
N ALA A 255 48.08 -4.34 -5.27
CA ALA A 255 49.32 -5.12 -5.21
C ALA A 255 50.40 -4.39 -4.40
#